data_AF-A0A091E5E0-F1
#
_entry.id   AF-A0A091E5E0-F1
#
_cell.length_a   1.000
_cell.length_b   1.000
_cell.length_c   1.000
_cell.angle_alpha   90.00
_cell.angle_beta   90.00
_cell.angle_gamma   90.00
#
_symmetry.space_group_name_H-M   'P 1'
#
loop_
_entity.id
_entity.type
_entity.pdbx_description
1 polymer ?
#
loop_
_entity_poly.entity_id
_entity_poly.type
_entity_poly.pdbx_seq_one_letter_code
_entity_poly.pdbx_strand_id
1 'polypeptide(L)'
;MLRGWAYFLGALGLLTYQSLDAVDGKQARRTNSCSPLGELFDHGCDSLSSVLMAVGASVAVRLGTHPDWLFFCSFVGMFMFYCAHWQTYVSGVLRFGKVDVTEIQVALVIIFILSAFGGASMWDYTIPILEIRLKIFPVLGVVGGAIFSCSNYFHVIFHGGVGKNGSTIAGTSVLSPGLPIGLTLVLAVMIYKKSATNVFEKHPCLYTLMFGCVFAKVAQKLVIAHMTKSELYLQDTIFIGPGLLFLDQYFNNFVDEYVVLWVAMVAASLDLTLYFSALCLQISRHLQLSIFRISCPQAPEQVHEHAGR
;
A
#
# COMPACT_ATOMS: atom_id res chain seq x y z
N MET A 1 -12.47 19.29 -13.03
CA MET A 1 -12.35 17.86 -13.40
C MET A 1 -11.09 17.67 -14.21
N LEU A 2 -10.38 16.54 -14.04
CA LEU A 2 -9.22 16.23 -14.87
C LEU A 2 -9.67 15.98 -16.32
N ARG A 3 -8.80 16.32 -17.26
CA ARG A 3 -9.03 16.07 -18.70
C ARG A 3 -8.70 14.61 -19.02
N GLY A 4 -9.28 14.09 -20.09
CA GLY A 4 -9.13 12.68 -20.52
C GLY A 4 -7.68 12.20 -20.60
N TRP A 5 -6.76 13.07 -21.03
CA TRP A 5 -5.32 12.74 -21.13
C TRP A 5 -4.72 12.34 -19.77
N ALA A 6 -5.19 12.89 -18.65
CA ALA A 6 -4.66 12.56 -17.33
C ALA A 6 -5.03 11.13 -16.94
N TYR A 7 -6.26 10.69 -17.26
CA TYR A 7 -6.68 9.31 -17.06
C TYR A 7 -5.96 8.35 -18.01
N PHE A 8 -5.73 8.75 -19.26
CA PHE A 8 -4.95 7.95 -20.20
C PHE A 8 -3.50 7.75 -19.70
N LEU A 9 -2.85 8.82 -19.23
CA LEU A 9 -1.52 8.71 -18.60
C LEU A 9 -1.56 7.87 -17.32
N GLY A 10 -2.65 7.94 -16.54
CA GLY A 10 -2.86 7.06 -15.39
C GLY A 10 -2.93 5.58 -15.78
N ALA A 11 -3.67 5.25 -16.85
CA ALA A 11 -3.74 3.90 -17.40
C ALA A 11 -2.38 3.40 -17.89
N LEU A 12 -1.69 4.22 -18.70
CA LEU A 12 -0.37 3.89 -19.24
C LEU A 12 0.68 3.74 -18.12
N GLY A 13 0.66 4.65 -17.15
CA GLY A 13 1.54 4.63 -15.99
C GLY A 13 1.34 3.39 -15.13
N LEU A 14 0.07 3.02 -14.86
CA LEU A 14 -0.24 1.81 -14.09
C LEU A 14 0.17 0.54 -14.84
N LEU A 15 -0.09 0.46 -16.14
CA LEU A 15 0.34 -0.68 -16.96
C LEU A 15 1.87 -0.80 -17.00
N THR A 16 2.58 0.33 -17.09
CA THR A 16 4.04 0.38 -17.04
C THR A 16 4.55 -0.07 -15.68
N TYR A 17 3.98 0.45 -14.59
CA TYR A 17 4.30 0.06 -13.23
C TYR A 17 4.16 -1.45 -13.03
N GLN A 18 2.96 -1.98 -13.29
CA GLN A 18 2.64 -3.41 -13.18
C GLN A 18 3.60 -4.29 -13.98
N SER A 19 3.98 -3.85 -15.19
CA SER A 19 4.88 -4.61 -16.05
C SER A 19 6.31 -4.64 -15.51
N LEU A 20 6.79 -3.51 -14.98
CA LEU A 20 8.14 -3.40 -14.43
C LEU A 20 8.26 -4.16 -13.10
N ASP A 21 7.24 -4.02 -12.26
CA ASP A 21 7.06 -4.74 -11.00
C ASP A 21 7.12 -6.26 -11.23
N ALA A 22 6.29 -6.80 -12.12
CA ALA A 22 6.27 -8.24 -12.40
C ALA A 22 7.58 -8.82 -13.01
N VAL A 23 8.48 -7.97 -13.50
CA VAL A 23 9.75 -8.37 -14.11
C VAL A 23 10.91 -8.36 -13.11
N ASP A 24 10.84 -7.61 -12.01
CA ASP A 24 11.97 -7.40 -11.12
C ASP A 24 12.45 -8.71 -10.45
N GLY A 25 11.55 -9.52 -9.90
CA GLY A 25 11.85 -10.79 -9.25
C GLY A 25 12.22 -11.87 -10.24
N LYS A 26 11.67 -11.81 -11.47
CA LYS A 26 12.10 -12.68 -12.57
C LYS A 26 13.54 -12.38 -12.96
N GLN A 27 13.88 -11.10 -13.05
CA GLN A 27 15.23 -10.67 -13.36
C GLN A 27 16.19 -11.03 -12.24
N ALA A 28 15.82 -10.78 -10.97
CA ALA A 28 16.64 -11.12 -9.81
C ALA A 28 16.96 -12.63 -9.73
N ARG A 29 15.98 -13.50 -10.04
CA ARG A 29 16.21 -14.95 -10.14
C ARG A 29 17.15 -15.30 -11.31
N ARG A 30 16.94 -14.69 -12.48
CA ARG A 30 17.77 -14.92 -13.66
C ARG A 30 19.23 -14.53 -13.44
N THR A 31 19.48 -13.46 -12.69
CA THR A 31 20.83 -12.95 -12.40
C THR A 31 21.39 -13.45 -11.07
N ASN A 32 20.72 -14.37 -10.37
CA ASN A 32 21.08 -14.86 -9.03
C ASN A 32 21.35 -13.72 -8.02
N SER A 33 20.52 -12.66 -8.07
CA SER A 33 20.65 -11.46 -7.24
C SER A 33 19.43 -11.22 -6.34
N CYS A 34 18.66 -12.26 -6.02
CA CYS A 34 17.58 -12.18 -5.03
C CYS A 34 18.15 -11.78 -3.66
N SER A 35 17.51 -10.83 -2.98
CA SER A 35 17.97 -10.36 -1.66
C SER A 35 16.83 -9.75 -0.84
N PRO A 36 16.97 -9.74 0.51
CA PRO A 36 16.08 -8.97 1.39
C PRO A 36 15.94 -7.50 0.97
N LEU A 37 17.03 -6.87 0.53
CA LEU A 37 16.97 -5.47 0.08
C LEU A 37 16.03 -5.28 -1.11
N GLY A 38 16.04 -6.23 -2.06
CA GLY A 38 15.15 -6.21 -3.22
C GLY A 38 13.68 -6.33 -2.81
N GLU A 39 13.36 -7.31 -1.96
CA GLU A 39 12.00 -7.52 -1.43
C GLU A 39 11.48 -6.32 -0.63
N LEU A 40 12.33 -5.67 0.19
CA LEU A 40 11.97 -4.44 0.87
C LEU A 40 11.66 -3.30 -0.13
N PHE A 41 12.43 -3.19 -1.20
CA PHE A 41 12.27 -2.11 -2.17
C PHE A 41 11.00 -2.27 -3.00
N ASP A 42 10.74 -3.49 -3.47
CA ASP A 42 9.52 -3.91 -4.15
C ASP A 42 8.28 -3.54 -3.31
N HIS A 43 8.13 -4.16 -2.12
CA HIS A 43 6.97 -3.93 -1.27
C HIS A 43 6.89 -2.49 -0.70
N GLY A 44 8.04 -1.83 -0.55
CA GLY A 44 8.11 -0.42 -0.20
C GLY A 44 7.50 0.49 -1.26
N CYS A 45 7.80 0.23 -2.54
CA CYS A 45 7.21 0.94 -3.67
C CYS A 45 5.72 0.61 -3.80
N ASP A 46 5.34 -0.66 -3.68
CA ASP A 46 3.95 -1.10 -3.73
C ASP A 46 3.07 -0.42 -2.70
N SER A 47 3.56 -0.30 -1.47
CA SER A 47 2.77 0.31 -0.39
C SER A 47 2.44 1.78 -0.69
N LEU A 48 3.38 2.55 -1.29
CA LEU A 48 3.12 3.94 -1.73
C LEU A 48 2.27 4.00 -3.00
N SER A 49 2.55 3.15 -3.99
CA SER A 49 1.81 3.05 -5.24
C SER A 49 0.34 2.73 -4.98
N SER A 50 0.03 1.89 -3.99
CA SER A 50 -1.34 1.56 -3.59
C SER A 50 -2.16 2.78 -3.16
N VAL A 51 -1.53 3.74 -2.47
CA VAL A 51 -2.15 5.00 -2.06
C VAL A 51 -2.48 5.87 -3.28
N LEU A 52 -1.51 6.01 -4.19
CA LEU A 52 -1.69 6.79 -5.41
C LEU A 52 -2.77 6.19 -6.32
N MET A 53 -2.81 4.85 -6.41
CA MET A 53 -3.87 4.12 -7.12
C MET A 53 -5.25 4.38 -6.50
N ALA A 54 -5.37 4.35 -5.17
CA ALA A 54 -6.62 4.62 -4.46
C ALA A 54 -7.14 6.06 -4.71
N VAL A 55 -6.24 7.05 -4.65
CA VAL A 55 -6.57 8.45 -4.98
C VAL A 55 -6.97 8.58 -6.45
N GLY A 56 -6.19 8.01 -7.36
CA GLY A 56 -6.44 8.03 -8.80
C GLY A 56 -7.80 7.41 -9.15
N ALA A 57 -8.09 6.22 -8.60
CA ALA A 57 -9.36 5.53 -8.78
C ALA A 57 -10.53 6.42 -8.31
N SER A 58 -10.42 6.97 -7.10
CA SER A 58 -11.45 7.83 -6.50
C SER A 58 -11.73 9.08 -7.34
N VAL A 59 -10.69 9.69 -7.91
CA VAL A 59 -10.82 10.83 -8.83
C VAL A 59 -11.45 10.41 -10.16
N ALA A 60 -11.06 9.26 -10.71
CA ALA A 60 -11.56 8.75 -11.99
C ALA A 60 -13.06 8.45 -11.96
N VAL A 61 -13.55 7.84 -10.87
CA VAL A 61 -14.97 7.49 -10.68
C VAL A 61 -15.78 8.56 -9.94
N ARG A 62 -15.17 9.72 -9.67
CA ARG A 62 -15.79 10.87 -8.99
C ARG A 62 -16.42 10.50 -7.64
N LEU A 63 -15.70 9.76 -6.79
CA LEU A 63 -16.16 9.42 -5.44
C LEU A 63 -16.19 10.62 -4.49
N GLY A 64 -15.55 11.74 -4.83
CA GLY A 64 -15.63 12.97 -4.03
C GLY A 64 -17.06 13.52 -3.84
N THR A 65 -18.04 13.08 -4.64
CA THR A 65 -19.46 13.40 -4.43
C THR A 65 -20.12 12.57 -3.33
N HIS A 66 -19.45 11.52 -2.84
CA HIS A 66 -19.90 10.61 -1.78
C HIS A 66 -18.73 10.33 -0.83
N PRO A 67 -18.43 11.22 0.13
CA PRO A 67 -17.25 11.13 0.99
C PRO A 67 -17.11 9.78 1.71
N ASP A 68 -18.20 9.19 2.19
CA ASP A 68 -18.15 7.87 2.85
C ASP A 68 -17.69 6.74 1.91
N TRP A 69 -18.10 6.78 0.64
CA TRP A 69 -17.64 5.80 -0.35
C TRP A 69 -16.18 6.03 -0.71
N LEU A 70 -15.76 7.30 -0.84
CA LEU A 70 -14.36 7.66 -1.05
C LEU A 70 -13.49 7.14 0.09
N PHE A 71 -13.91 7.37 1.33
CA PHE A 71 -13.20 6.91 2.53
C PHE A 71 -13.08 5.38 2.51
N PHE A 72 -14.21 4.68 2.39
CA PHE A 72 -14.22 3.22 2.37
C PHE A 72 -13.31 2.67 1.27
N CYS A 73 -13.49 3.09 0.01
CA CYS A 73 -12.70 2.58 -1.11
C CYS A 73 -11.20 2.89 -0.98
N SER A 74 -10.84 4.04 -0.41
CA SER A 74 -9.42 4.41 -0.24
C SER A 74 -8.74 3.58 0.85
N PHE A 75 -9.38 3.42 2.00
CA PHE A 75 -8.78 2.76 3.15
C PHE A 75 -8.90 1.23 3.11
N VAL A 76 -9.93 0.68 2.45
CA VAL A 76 -10.06 -0.78 2.30
C VAL A 76 -8.94 -1.36 1.42
N GLY A 77 -8.54 -0.66 0.36
CA GLY A 77 -7.43 -1.10 -0.50
C GLY A 77 -6.11 -1.16 0.27
N MET A 78 -5.83 -0.12 1.06
CA MET A 78 -4.68 -0.10 1.97
C MET A 78 -4.75 -1.24 2.98
N PHE A 79 -5.90 -1.42 3.65
CA PHE A 79 -6.09 -2.53 4.59
C PHE A 79 -5.85 -3.91 3.94
N MET A 80 -6.30 -4.11 2.69
CA MET A 80 -6.08 -5.38 1.97
C MET A 80 -4.59 -5.64 1.69
N PHE A 81 -3.86 -4.61 1.25
CA PHE A 81 -2.41 -4.71 1.08
C PHE A 81 -1.69 -5.08 2.38
N TYR A 82 -2.11 -4.50 3.51
CA TYR A 82 -1.55 -4.85 4.82
C TYR A 82 -1.91 -6.29 5.23
N CYS A 83 -3.14 -6.74 4.99
CA CYS A 83 -3.54 -8.12 5.27
C CYS A 83 -2.72 -9.15 4.47
N ALA A 84 -2.35 -8.85 3.22
CA ALA A 84 -1.46 -9.71 2.42
C ALA A 84 -0.08 -9.89 3.09
N HIS A 85 0.46 -8.83 3.69
CA HIS A 85 1.72 -8.89 4.44
C HIS A 85 1.54 -9.49 5.83
N TRP A 86 0.37 -9.31 6.44
CA TRP A 86 0.04 -9.90 7.74
C TRP A 86 -0.01 -11.42 7.63
N GLN A 87 -0.71 -11.98 6.64
CA GLN A 87 -0.69 -13.43 6.43
C GLN A 87 0.74 -13.96 6.17
N THR A 88 1.62 -13.16 5.54
CA THR A 88 3.01 -13.52 5.27
C THR A 88 3.84 -13.53 6.55
N TYR A 89 3.66 -12.53 7.42
CA TYR A 89 4.27 -12.51 8.74
C TYR A 89 3.79 -13.66 9.65
N VAL A 90 2.55 -14.12 9.49
CA VAL A 90 2.02 -15.26 10.24
C VAL A 90 2.53 -16.60 9.68
N SER A 91 2.43 -16.79 8.37
CA SER A 91 2.65 -18.08 7.71
C SER A 91 4.05 -18.30 7.15
N GLY A 92 4.88 -17.25 7.14
CA GLY A 92 6.24 -17.29 6.61
C GLY A 92 6.34 -17.28 5.08
N VAL A 93 5.22 -17.28 4.35
CA VAL A 93 5.20 -17.32 2.88
C VAL A 93 4.11 -16.40 2.34
N LEU A 94 4.45 -15.57 1.35
CA LEU A 94 3.47 -14.78 0.62
C LEU A 94 2.68 -15.70 -0.33
N ARG A 95 1.36 -15.74 -0.14
CA ARG A 95 0.45 -16.59 -0.92
C ARG A 95 -0.39 -15.74 -1.85
N PHE A 96 -0.34 -16.08 -3.14
CA PHE A 96 -1.13 -15.43 -4.18
C PHE A 96 -2.44 -16.19 -4.44
N GLY A 97 -3.53 -15.43 -4.54
CA GLY A 97 -4.85 -15.94 -4.90
C GLY A 97 -5.03 -16.14 -6.41
N LYS A 98 -6.20 -16.65 -6.81
CA LYS A 98 -6.63 -16.66 -8.22
C LYS A 98 -7.02 -15.27 -8.73
N VAL A 99 -7.46 -14.41 -7.82
CA VAL A 99 -7.74 -12.99 -8.04
C VAL A 99 -6.92 -12.28 -6.98
N ASP A 100 -5.96 -11.47 -7.43
CA ASP A 100 -5.00 -10.79 -6.57
C ASP A 100 -4.68 -9.40 -7.15
N VAL A 101 -3.58 -8.79 -6.70
CA VAL A 101 -3.13 -7.45 -7.10
C VAL A 101 -3.16 -7.24 -8.63
N THR A 102 -2.76 -8.26 -9.41
CA THR A 102 -2.70 -8.18 -10.89
C THR A 102 -4.07 -7.91 -11.53
N GLU A 103 -5.09 -8.70 -11.17
CA GLU A 103 -6.44 -8.54 -11.72
C GLU A 103 -7.06 -7.20 -11.28
N ILE A 104 -6.79 -6.77 -10.05
CA ILE A 104 -7.24 -5.49 -9.51
C ILE A 104 -6.61 -4.31 -10.27
N GLN A 105 -5.30 -4.38 -10.54
CA GLN A 105 -4.60 -3.36 -11.33
C GLN A 105 -5.14 -3.29 -12.77
N VAL A 106 -5.41 -4.43 -13.41
CA VAL A 106 -6.04 -4.47 -14.75
C VAL A 106 -7.43 -3.83 -14.72
N ALA A 107 -8.26 -4.14 -13.71
CA ALA A 107 -9.57 -3.50 -13.55
C ALA A 107 -9.44 -1.98 -13.38
N LEU A 108 -8.43 -1.51 -12.66
CA LEU A 108 -8.17 -0.08 -12.51
C LEU A 108 -7.67 0.57 -13.80
N VAL A 109 -6.83 -0.11 -14.60
CA VAL A 109 -6.46 0.34 -15.95
C VAL A 109 -7.71 0.50 -16.82
N ILE A 110 -8.65 -0.45 -16.78
CA ILE A 110 -9.92 -0.36 -17.51
C ILE A 110 -10.72 0.87 -17.04
N ILE A 111 -10.83 1.11 -15.72
CA ILE A 111 -11.51 2.29 -15.18
C ILE A 111 -10.87 3.58 -15.73
N PHE A 112 -9.54 3.67 -15.75
CA PHE A 112 -8.82 4.83 -16.28
C PHE A 112 -9.04 5.02 -17.78
N ILE A 113 -9.01 3.96 -18.58
CA ILE A 113 -9.29 4.03 -20.01
C ILE A 113 -10.74 4.49 -20.26
N LEU A 114 -11.71 3.92 -19.55
CA LEU A 114 -13.11 4.32 -19.61
C LEU A 114 -13.30 5.81 -19.25
N SER A 115 -12.64 6.28 -18.18
CA SER A 115 -12.65 7.71 -17.81
C SER A 115 -11.93 8.61 -18.81
N ALA A 116 -10.91 8.11 -19.52
CA ALA A 116 -10.16 8.87 -20.50
C ALA A 116 -11.01 9.20 -21.74
N PHE A 117 -11.76 8.22 -22.24
CA PHE A 117 -12.58 8.34 -23.45
C PHE A 117 -14.01 8.82 -23.17
N GLY A 118 -14.66 8.30 -22.12
CA GLY A 118 -16.03 8.70 -21.75
C GLY A 118 -16.12 9.96 -20.88
N GLY A 119 -14.98 10.42 -20.37
CA GLY A 119 -14.90 11.48 -19.36
C GLY A 119 -15.35 10.98 -17.97
N ALA A 120 -14.82 11.61 -16.92
CA ALA A 120 -15.15 11.22 -15.54
C ALA A 120 -16.64 11.38 -15.20
N SER A 121 -17.36 12.29 -15.88
CA SER A 121 -18.81 12.48 -15.72
C SER A 121 -19.63 11.28 -16.17
N MET A 122 -19.09 10.38 -17.00
CA MET A 122 -19.77 9.14 -17.36
C MET A 122 -20.19 8.34 -16.13
N TRP A 123 -19.37 8.31 -15.08
CA TRP A 123 -19.66 7.58 -13.84
C TRP A 123 -20.84 8.14 -13.04
N ASP A 124 -21.28 9.38 -13.33
CA ASP A 124 -22.48 9.97 -12.76
C ASP A 124 -23.76 9.64 -13.55
N TYR A 125 -23.65 8.98 -14.71
CA TYR A 125 -24.80 8.58 -15.50
C TYR A 125 -25.70 7.61 -14.74
N THR A 126 -27.01 7.90 -14.74
CA THR A 126 -28.04 7.04 -14.13
C THR A 126 -28.57 6.07 -15.17
N ILE A 127 -28.54 4.78 -14.87
CA ILE A 127 -29.14 3.75 -15.74
C ILE A 127 -30.67 3.84 -15.61
N PRO A 128 -31.42 4.15 -16.69
CA PRO A 128 -32.85 4.43 -16.60
C PRO A 128 -33.72 3.29 -16.03
N ILE A 129 -33.32 2.04 -16.23
CA ILE A 129 -34.09 0.86 -15.79
C ILE A 129 -33.87 0.54 -14.31
N LEU A 130 -32.67 0.83 -13.79
CA LEU A 130 -32.25 0.44 -12.45
C LEU A 130 -32.21 1.61 -11.46
N GLU A 131 -32.32 2.85 -11.95
CA GLU A 131 -32.19 4.10 -11.19
C GLU A 131 -30.88 4.23 -10.37
N ILE A 132 -29.86 3.44 -10.72
CA ILE A 132 -28.53 3.48 -10.10
C ILE A 132 -27.53 4.22 -10.98
N ARG A 133 -26.55 4.87 -10.33
CA ARG A 133 -25.43 5.52 -11.04
C ARG A 133 -24.34 4.52 -11.41
N LEU A 134 -23.71 4.70 -12.57
CA LEU A 134 -22.64 3.81 -13.05
C LEU A 134 -21.47 3.64 -12.06
N LYS A 135 -21.13 4.66 -11.25
CA LYS A 135 -20.08 4.55 -10.23
C LYS A 135 -20.31 3.48 -9.17
N ILE A 136 -21.53 2.93 -9.05
CA ILE A 136 -21.81 1.86 -8.10
C ILE A 136 -21.10 0.55 -8.47
N PHE A 137 -20.86 0.27 -9.76
CA PHE A 137 -20.22 -0.98 -10.18
C PHE A 137 -18.77 -1.10 -9.71
N PRO A 138 -17.89 -0.09 -9.89
CA PRO A 138 -16.56 -0.10 -9.27
C PRO A 138 -16.62 -0.27 -7.74
N VAL A 139 -17.55 0.40 -7.06
CA VAL A 139 -17.68 0.30 -5.59
C VAL A 139 -18.09 -1.11 -5.17
N LEU A 140 -19.07 -1.72 -5.84
CA LEU A 140 -19.46 -3.12 -5.60
C LEU A 140 -18.32 -4.09 -5.89
N GLY A 141 -17.52 -3.83 -6.94
CA GLY A 141 -16.31 -4.58 -7.23
C GLY A 141 -15.30 -4.51 -6.08
N VAL A 142 -15.06 -3.32 -5.52
CA VAL A 142 -14.19 -3.14 -4.34
C VAL A 142 -14.74 -3.86 -3.12
N VAL A 143 -16.05 -3.74 -2.84
CA VAL A 143 -16.69 -4.43 -1.70
C VAL A 143 -16.59 -5.95 -1.85
N GLY A 144 -16.96 -6.49 -3.01
CA GLY A 144 -16.92 -7.92 -3.29
C GLY A 144 -15.48 -8.47 -3.23
N GLY A 145 -14.53 -7.74 -3.84
CA GLY A 145 -13.11 -8.08 -3.79
C GLY A 145 -12.55 -8.05 -2.37
N ALA A 146 -12.94 -7.06 -1.56
CA ALA A 146 -12.53 -6.97 -0.16
C ALA A 146 -13.09 -8.13 0.67
N ILE A 147 -14.38 -8.48 0.51
CA ILE A 147 -14.99 -9.62 1.23
C ILE A 147 -14.27 -10.92 0.86
N PHE A 148 -14.06 -11.16 -0.44
CA PHE A 148 -13.36 -12.35 -0.92
C PHE A 148 -11.93 -12.44 -0.40
N SER A 149 -11.17 -11.34 -0.50
CA SER A 149 -9.76 -11.29 -0.09
C SER A 149 -9.61 -11.39 1.43
N CYS A 150 -10.43 -10.67 2.21
CA CYS A 150 -10.47 -10.78 3.67
C CYS A 150 -10.72 -12.22 4.11
N SER A 151 -11.70 -12.90 3.53
CA SER A 151 -12.01 -14.28 3.91
C SER A 151 -10.79 -15.19 3.75
N ASN A 152 -10.08 -15.07 2.63
CA ASN A 152 -8.86 -15.85 2.36
C ASN A 152 -7.71 -15.45 3.30
N TYR A 153 -7.44 -14.16 3.48
CA TYR A 153 -6.35 -13.68 4.34
C TYR A 153 -6.57 -14.04 5.80
N PHE A 154 -7.76 -13.80 6.35
CA PHE A 154 -8.06 -14.11 7.75
C PHE A 154 -8.10 -15.61 8.01
N HIS A 155 -8.53 -16.43 7.05
CA HIS A 155 -8.40 -17.87 7.16
C HIS A 155 -6.94 -18.30 7.39
N VAL A 156 -5.99 -17.73 6.63
CA VAL A 156 -4.55 -18.00 6.80
C VAL A 156 -4.01 -17.38 8.10
N ILE A 157 -4.41 -16.17 8.47
CA ILE A 157 -3.95 -15.52 9.71
C ILE A 157 -4.32 -16.34 10.95
N PHE A 158 -5.52 -16.93 10.98
CA PHE A 158 -5.98 -17.68 12.15
C PHE A 158 -5.47 -19.12 12.22
N HIS A 159 -5.16 -19.76 11.08
CA HIS A 159 -4.84 -21.19 11.04
C HIS A 159 -3.45 -21.51 10.48
N GLY A 160 -2.75 -20.52 9.92
CA GLY A 160 -1.50 -20.70 9.18
C GLY A 160 -0.23 -20.33 9.93
N GLY A 161 -0.30 -20.09 11.25
CA GLY A 161 0.86 -19.67 12.03
C GLY A 161 1.95 -20.75 12.10
N VAL A 162 3.19 -20.37 11.76
CA VAL A 162 4.36 -21.28 11.74
C VAL A 162 5.24 -21.21 12.98
N GLY A 163 4.96 -20.26 13.89
CA GLY A 163 5.65 -20.10 15.16
C GLY A 163 5.23 -21.15 16.19
N LYS A 164 5.87 -21.10 17.37
CA LYS A 164 5.55 -21.98 18.50
C LYS A 164 4.06 -21.86 18.85
N ASN A 165 3.36 -22.99 18.96
CA ASN A 165 1.92 -23.06 19.22
C ASN A 165 1.04 -22.36 18.16
N GLY A 166 1.48 -22.29 16.90
CA GLY A 166 0.73 -21.61 15.84
C GLY A 166 0.82 -20.08 15.90
N SER A 167 1.85 -19.54 16.56
CA SER A 167 2.13 -18.11 16.61
C SER A 167 2.74 -17.59 15.30
N THR A 168 2.99 -16.29 15.22
CA THR A 168 3.72 -15.65 14.10
C THR A 168 5.15 -16.15 14.00
N ILE A 169 5.83 -15.84 12.89
CA ILE A 169 7.26 -16.18 12.73
C ILE A 169 8.17 -15.60 13.82
N ALA A 170 7.76 -14.52 14.48
CA ALA A 170 8.50 -13.88 15.57
C ALA A 170 8.08 -14.42 16.96
N GLY A 171 7.22 -15.43 17.02
CA GLY A 171 6.72 -16.00 18.29
C GLY A 171 5.66 -15.16 19.00
N THR A 172 5.18 -14.08 18.38
CA THR A 172 4.09 -13.24 18.92
C THR A 172 2.71 -13.74 18.48
N SER A 173 1.65 -13.27 19.15
CA SER A 173 0.26 -13.56 18.74
C SER A 173 0.01 -13.24 17.26
N VAL A 174 -0.74 -14.11 16.57
CA VAL A 174 -1.19 -13.85 15.18
C VAL A 174 -2.02 -12.58 15.05
N LEU A 175 -2.55 -12.05 16.15
CA LEU A 175 -3.29 -10.79 16.18
C LEU A 175 -2.42 -9.56 16.44
N SER A 176 -1.13 -9.71 16.78
CA SER A 176 -0.24 -8.59 17.09
C SER A 176 -0.10 -7.58 15.94
N PRO A 177 -0.05 -7.99 14.65
CA PRO A 177 -0.01 -7.02 13.55
C PRO A 177 -1.32 -6.25 13.38
N GLY A 178 -2.42 -6.66 14.03
CA GLY A 178 -3.68 -5.93 14.01
C GLY A 178 -3.62 -4.59 14.75
N LEU A 179 -2.73 -4.44 15.73
CA LEU A 179 -2.67 -3.22 16.55
C LEU A 179 -2.23 -1.97 15.76
N PRO A 180 -1.12 -1.97 14.98
CA PRO A 180 -0.69 -0.79 14.24
C PRO A 180 -1.67 -0.36 13.15
N ILE A 181 -2.21 -1.31 12.38
CA ILE A 181 -3.20 -1.01 11.33
C ILE A 181 -4.54 -0.59 11.94
N GLY A 182 -4.96 -1.22 13.04
CA GLY A 182 -6.16 -0.86 13.79
C GLY A 182 -6.08 0.56 14.32
N LEU A 183 -4.95 0.94 14.93
CA LEU A 183 -4.71 2.32 15.37
C LEU A 183 -4.79 3.32 14.21
N THR A 184 -4.16 2.99 13.08
CA THR A 184 -4.19 3.83 11.87
C THR A 184 -5.62 4.05 11.37
N LEU A 185 -6.41 2.98 11.24
CA LEU A 185 -7.79 3.05 10.78
C LEU A 185 -8.72 3.75 11.78
N VAL A 186 -8.56 3.50 13.09
CA VAL A 186 -9.33 4.17 14.13
C VAL A 186 -9.05 5.67 14.11
N LEU A 187 -7.78 6.09 14.06
CA LEU A 187 -7.44 7.51 13.94
C LEU A 187 -8.02 8.12 12.65
N ALA A 188 -7.93 7.43 11.52
CA ALA A 188 -8.51 7.90 10.27
C ALA A 188 -10.02 8.07 10.34
N VAL A 189 -10.76 7.15 10.97
CA VAL A 189 -12.22 7.26 11.13
C VAL A 189 -12.56 8.36 12.13
N MET A 190 -11.86 8.42 13.26
CA MET A 190 -12.12 9.41 14.30
C MET A 190 -11.88 10.83 13.79
N ILE A 191 -10.75 11.07 13.11
CA ILE A 191 -10.42 12.39 12.59
C ILE A 191 -11.39 12.82 11.49
N TYR A 192 -11.80 11.89 10.63
CA TYR A 192 -12.87 12.15 9.67
C TYR A 192 -14.18 12.53 10.36
N LYS A 193 -14.69 11.68 11.25
CA LYS A 193 -16.04 11.84 11.82
C LYS A 193 -16.17 12.92 12.90
N LYS A 194 -15.07 13.36 13.51
CA LYS A 194 -15.06 14.44 14.52
C LYS A 194 -14.62 15.80 13.98
N SER A 195 -14.19 15.89 12.73
CA SER A 195 -13.76 17.16 12.13
C SER A 195 -14.89 18.18 12.19
N ALA A 196 -14.63 19.35 12.77
CA ALA A 196 -15.62 20.45 12.78
C ALA A 196 -15.58 21.24 11.46
N THR A 197 -14.44 21.22 10.79
CA THR A 197 -14.22 21.92 9.52
C THR A 197 -14.50 21.06 8.29
N ASN A 198 -14.86 19.78 8.47
CA ASN A 198 -15.05 18.78 7.41
C ASN A 198 -13.78 18.64 6.54
N VAL A 199 -12.63 18.47 7.20
CA VAL A 199 -11.30 18.50 6.57
C VAL A 199 -11.15 17.41 5.50
N PHE A 200 -11.72 16.23 5.73
CA PHE A 200 -11.69 15.13 4.76
C PHE A 200 -12.58 15.42 3.56
N GLU A 201 -13.79 15.93 3.75
CA GLU A 201 -14.71 16.23 2.64
C GLU A 201 -14.19 17.36 1.76
N LYS A 202 -13.54 18.36 2.36
CA LYS A 202 -12.96 19.50 1.63
C LYS A 202 -11.62 19.16 0.99
N HIS A 203 -10.78 18.36 1.64
CA HIS A 203 -9.42 18.05 1.22
C HIS A 203 -9.13 16.53 1.18
N PRO A 204 -9.95 15.72 0.47
CA PRO A 204 -9.87 14.26 0.56
C PRO A 204 -8.55 13.70 0.01
N CYS A 205 -8.00 14.31 -1.04
CA CYS A 205 -6.71 13.85 -1.60
C CYS A 205 -5.57 14.06 -0.60
N LEU A 206 -5.47 15.23 0.02
CA LEU A 206 -4.44 15.52 1.01
C LEU A 206 -4.58 14.60 2.23
N TYR A 207 -5.80 14.40 2.70
CA TYR A 207 -6.11 13.49 3.80
C TYR A 207 -5.69 12.05 3.51
N THR A 208 -6.11 11.52 2.36
CA THR A 208 -5.77 10.15 1.94
C THR A 208 -4.27 9.99 1.71
N LEU A 209 -3.57 11.00 1.19
CA LEU A 209 -2.11 10.96 1.02
C LEU A 209 -1.38 10.97 2.38
N MET A 210 -1.84 11.78 3.34
CA MET A 210 -1.24 11.84 4.69
C MET A 210 -1.37 10.50 5.40
N PHE A 211 -2.59 9.97 5.49
CA PHE A 211 -2.81 8.64 6.05
C PHE A 211 -2.17 7.53 5.21
N GLY A 212 -2.04 7.73 3.90
CA GLY A 212 -1.31 6.84 3.02
C GLY A 212 0.18 6.74 3.34
N CYS A 213 0.82 7.85 3.73
CA CYS A 213 2.21 7.83 4.21
C CYS A 213 2.33 7.06 5.53
N VAL A 214 1.39 7.28 6.46
CA VAL A 214 1.31 6.55 7.73
C VAL A 214 1.17 5.05 7.48
N PHE A 215 0.22 4.70 6.63
CA PHE A 215 -0.04 3.35 6.19
C PHE A 215 1.20 2.70 5.54
N ALA A 216 1.83 3.37 4.59
CA ALA A 216 2.98 2.84 3.86
C ALA A 216 4.12 2.49 4.81
N LYS A 217 4.43 3.37 5.78
CA LYS A 217 5.46 3.07 6.77
C LYS A 217 5.07 1.90 7.67
N VAL A 218 3.82 1.84 8.14
CA VAL A 218 3.32 0.75 8.98
C VAL A 218 3.37 -0.59 8.23
N ALA A 219 3.04 -0.62 6.93
CA ALA A 219 3.18 -1.80 6.08
C ALA A 219 4.65 -2.19 5.88
N GLN A 220 5.55 -1.23 5.62
CA GLN A 220 7.00 -1.49 5.51
C GLN A 220 7.59 -2.07 6.81
N LYS A 221 7.15 -1.60 7.98
CA LYS A 221 7.55 -2.20 9.27
C LYS A 221 7.14 -3.67 9.37
N LEU A 222 5.96 -4.02 8.88
CA LEU A 222 5.48 -5.40 8.85
C LEU A 222 6.31 -6.28 7.89
N VAL A 223 6.63 -5.77 6.70
CA VAL A 223 7.55 -6.43 5.74
C VAL A 223 8.90 -6.70 6.42
N ILE A 224 9.49 -5.69 7.06
CA ILE A 224 10.80 -5.84 7.70
C ILE A 224 10.73 -6.83 8.85
N ALA A 225 9.72 -6.71 9.72
CA ALA A 225 9.51 -7.65 10.81
C ALA A 225 9.38 -9.10 10.32
N HIS A 226 8.78 -9.29 9.14
CA HIS A 226 8.74 -10.59 8.49
C HIS A 226 10.16 -11.08 8.13
N MET A 227 10.92 -10.25 7.43
CA MET A 227 12.25 -10.59 6.94
C MET A 227 13.26 -10.83 8.07
N THR A 228 13.18 -10.04 9.15
CA THR A 228 14.07 -10.13 10.31
C THR A 228 13.55 -11.08 11.39
N LYS A 229 12.33 -11.61 11.25
CA LYS A 229 11.64 -12.43 12.26
C LYS A 229 11.57 -11.72 13.62
N SER A 230 11.36 -10.41 13.61
CA SER A 230 11.31 -9.58 14.82
C SER A 230 9.88 -9.20 15.19
N GLU A 231 9.68 -8.86 16.46
CA GLU A 231 8.39 -8.36 16.93
C GLU A 231 8.06 -6.97 16.36
N LEU A 232 6.76 -6.62 16.36
CA LEU A 232 6.26 -5.32 15.92
C LEU A 232 6.03 -4.39 17.10
N TYR A 233 6.68 -3.23 17.06
CA TYR A 233 6.47 -2.16 18.04
C TYR A 233 5.47 -1.13 17.52
N LEU A 234 4.48 -0.81 18.37
CA LEU A 234 3.44 0.18 18.08
C LEU A 234 3.98 1.62 18.11
N GLN A 235 4.94 1.89 19.00
CA GLN A 235 5.53 3.22 19.16
C GLN A 235 6.30 3.60 17.89
N ASP A 236 5.87 4.69 17.25
CA ASP A 236 6.48 5.17 16.03
C ASP A 236 6.17 6.66 15.82
N THR A 237 7.16 7.41 15.36
CA THR A 237 7.07 8.85 15.07
C THR A 237 6.06 9.16 13.97
N ILE A 238 5.71 8.19 13.13
CA ILE A 238 4.71 8.35 12.07
C ILE A 238 3.31 8.69 12.58
N PHE A 239 3.01 8.33 13.83
CA PHE A 239 1.73 8.65 14.46
C PHE A 239 1.66 10.08 15.02
N ILE A 240 2.76 10.86 14.98
CA ILE A 240 2.76 12.26 15.45
C ILE A 240 1.77 13.10 14.64
N GLY A 241 1.76 12.97 13.31
CA GLY A 241 0.86 13.74 12.43
C GLY A 241 -0.63 13.49 12.75
N PRO A 242 -1.11 12.24 12.68
CA PRO A 242 -2.46 11.88 13.11
C PRO A 242 -2.74 12.26 14.58
N GLY A 243 -1.76 12.10 15.47
CA GLY A 243 -1.88 12.48 16.89
C GLY A 243 -2.14 13.97 17.08
N LEU A 244 -1.45 14.83 16.33
CA LEU A 244 -1.67 16.28 16.35
C LEU A 244 -3.08 16.65 15.88
N LEU A 245 -3.55 16.05 14.78
CA LEU A 245 -4.93 16.26 14.30
C LEU A 245 -5.97 15.81 15.32
N PHE A 246 -5.77 14.64 15.92
CA PHE A 246 -6.65 14.12 16.96
C PHE A 246 -6.71 15.04 18.19
N LEU A 247 -5.55 15.52 18.64
CA LEU A 247 -5.45 16.43 19.80
C LEU A 247 -6.06 17.78 19.49
N ASP A 248 -5.80 18.35 18.32
CA ASP A 248 -6.39 19.62 17.90
C ASP A 248 -7.92 19.56 17.89
N GLN A 249 -8.49 18.49 17.31
CA GLN A 249 -9.94 18.25 17.34
C GLN A 249 -10.48 18.04 18.77
N TYR A 250 -9.71 17.40 19.65
CA TYR A 250 -10.09 17.23 21.06
C TYR A 250 -10.16 18.57 21.80
N PHE A 251 -9.29 19.53 21.46
CA PHE A 251 -9.26 20.88 22.02
C PHE A 251 -10.08 21.89 21.22
N ASN A 252 -11.14 21.44 20.53
CA ASN A 252 -12.07 22.26 19.75
C ASN A 252 -11.43 23.01 18.56
N ASN A 253 -10.44 22.41 17.90
CA ASN A 253 -9.75 22.95 16.72
C ASN A 253 -9.11 24.32 17.03
N PHE A 254 -8.15 24.30 17.96
CA PHE A 254 -7.42 25.49 18.36
C PHE A 254 -6.59 26.06 17.20
N VAL A 255 -6.08 25.18 16.34
CA VAL A 255 -5.44 25.49 15.07
C VAL A 255 -6.37 25.11 13.92
N ASP A 256 -6.22 25.74 12.75
CA ASP A 256 -6.95 25.31 11.55
C ASP A 256 -6.54 23.87 11.17
N GLU A 257 -7.52 22.95 11.19
CA GLU A 257 -7.34 21.54 10.83
C GLU A 257 -6.64 21.36 9.47
N TYR A 258 -6.87 22.27 8.51
CA TYR A 258 -6.21 22.22 7.20
C TYR A 258 -4.71 22.48 7.29
N VAL A 259 -4.29 23.42 8.14
CA VAL A 259 -2.88 23.72 8.40
C VAL A 259 -2.23 22.55 9.11
N VAL A 260 -2.88 22.00 10.14
CA VAL A 260 -2.39 20.83 10.87
C VAL A 260 -2.26 19.62 9.93
N LEU A 261 -3.21 19.44 9.01
CA LEU A 261 -3.16 18.37 8.01
C LEU A 261 -1.97 18.50 7.06
N TRP A 262 -1.64 19.71 6.60
CA TRP A 262 -0.43 19.94 5.79
C TRP A 262 0.85 19.66 6.56
N VAL A 263 0.94 20.11 7.81
CA VAL A 263 2.08 19.83 8.69
C VAL A 263 2.22 18.32 8.89
N ALA A 264 1.12 17.62 9.16
CA ALA A 264 1.09 16.16 9.28
C ALA A 264 1.51 15.46 8.00
N MET A 265 1.05 15.91 6.83
CA MET A 265 1.44 15.36 5.53
C MET A 265 2.94 15.48 5.28
N VAL A 266 3.50 16.67 5.48
CA VAL A 266 4.95 16.91 5.27
C VAL A 266 5.77 16.09 6.26
N ALA A 267 5.40 16.11 7.53
CA ALA A 267 6.08 15.34 8.57
C ALA A 267 6.05 13.82 8.26
N ALA A 268 4.89 13.27 7.92
CA ALA A 268 4.73 11.85 7.60
C ALA A 268 5.51 11.44 6.33
N SER A 269 5.55 12.31 5.32
CA SER A 269 6.31 12.07 4.07
C SER A 269 7.82 12.07 4.33
N LEU A 270 8.31 13.04 5.11
CA LEU A 270 9.72 13.12 5.50
C LEU A 270 10.12 11.90 6.34
N ASP A 271 9.31 11.57 7.34
CA ASP A 271 9.53 10.43 8.22
C ASP A 271 9.61 9.11 7.41
N LEU A 272 8.62 8.85 6.54
CA LEU A 272 8.62 7.70 5.64
C LEU A 272 9.87 7.64 4.76
N THR A 273 10.23 8.76 4.12
CA THR A 273 11.38 8.81 3.20
C THR A 273 12.69 8.58 3.92
N LEU A 274 12.87 9.20 5.10
CA LEU A 274 14.06 9.02 5.93
C LEU A 274 14.15 7.58 6.45
N TYR A 275 13.05 7.02 6.92
CA TYR A 275 12.97 5.65 7.39
C TYR A 275 13.36 4.65 6.29
N PHE A 276 12.71 4.74 5.13
CA PHE A 276 12.96 3.85 3.99
C PHE A 276 14.41 3.98 3.49
N SER A 277 14.91 5.21 3.32
CA SER A 277 16.28 5.45 2.86
C SER A 277 17.32 4.92 3.85
N ALA A 278 17.11 5.13 5.16
CA ALA A 278 18.01 4.64 6.19
C ALA A 278 18.07 3.11 6.19
N LEU A 279 16.93 2.44 6.04
CA LEU A 279 16.86 0.98 5.99
C LEU A 279 17.52 0.39 4.76
N CYS A 280 17.25 0.95 3.58
CA CYS A 280 17.91 0.51 2.35
C CYS A 280 19.44 0.61 2.49
N LEU A 281 19.95 1.70 3.08
CA LEU A 281 21.38 1.88 3.34
C LEU A 281 21.92 0.92 4.41
N GLN A 282 21.18 0.66 5.49
CA GLN A 282 21.59 -0.27 6.53
C GLN A 282 21.68 -1.70 6.02
N ILE A 283 20.65 -2.17 5.30
CA ILE A 283 20.63 -3.53 4.72
C ILE A 283 21.69 -3.65 3.64
N SER A 284 21.84 -2.64 2.77
CA SER A 284 22.90 -2.59 1.76
C SER A 284 24.29 -2.73 2.39
N ARG A 285 24.59 -1.99 3.47
CA ARG A 285 25.87 -2.09 4.19
C ARG A 285 26.04 -3.44 4.89
N HIS A 286 24.98 -3.97 5.50
CA HIS A 286 25.05 -5.24 6.21
C HIS A 286 25.31 -6.41 5.25
N LEU A 287 24.60 -6.45 4.12
CA LEU A 287 24.71 -7.49 3.11
C LEU A 287 25.79 -7.24 2.05
N GLN A 288 26.51 -6.11 2.14
CA GLN A 288 27.53 -5.68 1.17
C GLN A 288 27.01 -5.61 -0.27
N LEU A 289 25.75 -5.15 -0.43
CA LEU A 289 25.09 -5.00 -1.72
C LEU A 289 25.16 -3.54 -2.19
N SER A 290 25.37 -3.33 -3.48
CA SER A 290 25.24 -1.99 -4.09
C SER A 290 23.79 -1.73 -4.47
N ILE A 291 23.22 -0.62 -3.98
CA ILE A 291 21.86 -0.21 -4.38
C ILE A 291 21.89 0.16 -5.87
N PHE A 292 20.93 -0.36 -6.65
CA PHE A 292 20.81 -0.17 -8.10
C PHE A 292 21.96 -0.72 -8.96
N ARG A 293 22.78 -1.65 -8.45
CA ARG A 293 23.83 -2.30 -9.23
C ARG A 293 23.91 -3.80 -8.93
N ILE A 294 23.89 -4.62 -9.97
CA ILE A 294 24.13 -6.06 -9.87
C ILE A 294 25.62 -6.31 -10.10
N SER A 295 26.26 -7.04 -9.18
CA SER A 295 27.63 -7.52 -9.39
C SER A 295 27.60 -8.62 -10.45
N CYS A 296 28.41 -8.47 -11.50
CA CYS A 296 28.56 -9.53 -12.50
C CYS A 296 29.22 -10.74 -11.82
N PRO A 297 28.67 -11.97 -11.95
CA PRO A 297 29.40 -13.16 -11.53
C PRO A 297 30.75 -13.18 -12.23
N GLN A 298 31.84 -13.40 -11.48
CA GLN A 298 33.13 -13.70 -12.09
C GLN A 298 32.96 -14.97 -12.93
N ALA A 299 33.37 -14.92 -14.21
CA ALA A 299 33.42 -16.11 -15.04
C ALA A 299 34.27 -17.16 -14.31
N PRO A 300 33.84 -18.44 -14.25
CA PRO A 300 34.66 -19.48 -13.64
C PRO A 300 36.03 -19.48 -14.33
N GLU A 301 37.10 -19.35 -13.55
CA GLU A 301 38.47 -19.49 -14.04
C GLU A 301 38.54 -20.80 -14.81
N GLN A 302 38.83 -20.71 -16.11
CA GLN A 302 39.20 -21.88 -16.89
C GLN A 302 40.46 -22.44 -16.25
N VAL A 303 40.31 -23.54 -15.52
CA VAL A 303 41.44 -24.37 -15.08
C VAL A 303 42.10 -24.86 -16.37
N HIS A 304 43.16 -24.17 -16.78
CA HIS A 304 44.08 -24.67 -17.78
C HIS A 304 44.76 -25.89 -17.18
N GLU A 305 44.24 -27.08 -17.47
CA GLU A 305 45.00 -28.33 -17.36
C GLU A 305 46.16 -28.26 -18.37
N HIS A 306 47.26 -27.65 -17.94
CA HIS A 306 48.57 -27.95 -18.47
C HIS A 306 49.05 -29.25 -17.82
N ALA A 307 48.79 -30.36 -18.49
CA ALA A 307 49.57 -31.58 -18.32
C ALA A 307 50.07 -32.02 -19.70
N GLY A 308 51.27 -31.56 -20.03
CA GLY A 308 52.03 -32.05 -21.16
C GLY A 308 52.90 -33.25 -20.76
N ARG A 309 53.13 -34.10 -21.77
CA ARG A 309 54.06 -35.24 -21.88
C ARG A 309 53.63 -36.55 -21.23
#